data_AF-A0A2V8E2N6-F1
#
_entry.id   AF-A0A2V8E2N6-F1
#
_cell.length_a   1.000
_cell.length_b   1.000
_cell.length_c   1.000
_cell.angle_alpha   90.00
_cell.angle_beta   90.00
_cell.angle_gamma   90.00
#
_symmetry.space_group_name_H-M   'P 1'
#
loop_
_entity.id
_entity.type
_entity.pdbx_description
1 polymer ?
#
loop_
_entity_poly.entity_id
_entity_poly.type
_entity_poly.pdbx_seq_one_letter_code
_entity_poly.pdbx_strand_id
1 'polypeptide(L)'
;MYSALIVATVLLYTWIVAPAAPRWTAAVAAAIVVGISIARAARSGEWGVARSAFQRSLRLAAVFTAAAAAAIAIAGWRLGTWHDRPTLAADAVLLLPWALGQQFALQIVFLRDAQAIASRTAGIFVAAAAFAALHLPNPFLAAATFVAALAWSAIYDRAPNVLPLALSHAVLTLVVLVALSDDVTGRLRVGAAYLDLH
;
A
#
# COMPACT_ATOMS: atom_id res chain seq x y z
N MET A 1 15.83 9.79 -6.14
CA MET A 1 15.75 11.01 -5.28
C MET A 1 14.38 11.11 -4.61
N TYR A 2 13.28 10.96 -5.35
CA TYR A 2 11.92 11.05 -4.83
C TYR A 2 11.58 9.95 -3.80
N SER A 3 12.03 8.71 -4.04
CA SER A 3 11.81 7.60 -3.09
C SER A 3 12.42 7.89 -1.72
N ALA A 4 13.63 8.46 -1.68
CA ALA A 4 14.30 8.82 -0.42
C ALA A 4 13.54 9.92 0.34
N LEU A 5 12.96 10.90 -0.37
CA LEU A 5 12.12 11.94 0.25
C LEU A 5 10.85 11.33 0.87
N ILE A 6 10.17 10.43 0.15
CA ILE A 6 8.99 9.73 0.70
C ILE A 6 9.37 8.91 1.93
N VAL A 7 10.47 8.14 1.85
CA VAL A 7 10.98 7.36 2.99
C VAL A 7 11.25 8.26 4.19
N ALA A 8 11.97 9.37 4.00
CA ALA A 8 12.26 10.32 5.07
C ALA A 8 10.97 10.92 5.67
N THR A 9 10.00 11.32 4.84
CA THR A 9 8.71 11.84 5.31
C THR A 9 7.93 10.79 6.12
N VAL A 10 7.83 9.56 5.62
CA VAL A 10 7.09 8.48 6.30
C VAL A 10 7.78 8.09 7.60
N LEU A 11 9.11 7.95 7.62
CA LEU A 11 9.84 7.59 8.84
C LEU A 11 9.78 8.71 9.87
N LEU A 12 9.98 9.97 9.47
CA LEU A 12 9.83 11.12 10.36
C LEU A 12 8.42 11.15 10.96
N TYR A 13 7.39 10.94 10.14
CA TYR A 13 6.02 10.93 10.63
C TYR A 13 5.76 9.77 11.59
N THR A 14 6.01 8.53 11.16
CA THR A 14 5.61 7.32 11.89
C THR A 14 6.39 7.09 13.19
N TRP A 15 7.64 7.58 13.28
CA TRP A 15 8.49 7.38 14.46
C TRP A 15 8.58 8.58 15.37
N ILE A 16 8.48 9.81 14.85
CA ILE A 16 8.73 11.03 15.64
C ILE A 16 7.47 11.85 15.83
N VAL A 17 6.71 12.12 14.75
CA VAL A 17 5.56 13.04 14.82
C VAL A 17 4.32 12.34 15.38
N ALA A 18 4.01 11.14 14.90
CA ALA A 18 2.78 10.41 15.24
C ALA A 18 2.59 10.17 16.76
N PRO A 19 3.64 9.90 17.56
CA PRO A 19 3.51 9.73 19.01
C PRO A 19 3.21 11.04 19.77
N ALA A 20 3.65 12.18 19.24
CA ALA A 20 3.65 13.46 19.95
C ALA A 20 2.64 14.48 19.40
N ALA A 21 2.08 14.24 18.21
CA ALA A 21 1.25 15.21 17.51
C ALA A 21 -0.19 14.72 17.31
N PRO A 22 -1.15 15.65 17.11
CA PRO A 22 -2.54 15.29 16.86
C PRO A 22 -2.71 14.49 15.56
N ARG A 23 -3.75 13.65 15.51
CA ARG A 23 -4.03 12.72 14.39
C ARG A 23 -4.16 13.39 13.01
N TRP A 24 -4.58 14.66 12.94
CA TRP A 24 -4.71 15.38 11.66
C TRP A 24 -3.37 15.55 10.93
N THR A 25 -2.24 15.47 11.65
CA THR A 25 -0.89 15.53 11.04
C THR A 25 -0.62 14.36 10.10
N ALA A 26 -1.36 13.24 10.24
CA ALA A 26 -1.33 12.13 9.27
C ALA A 26 -1.71 12.59 7.86
N ALA A 27 -2.75 13.42 7.75
CA ALA A 27 -3.22 13.94 6.48
C ALA A 27 -2.17 14.87 5.83
N VAL A 28 -1.41 15.61 6.63
CA VAL A 28 -0.31 16.45 6.14
C VAL A 28 0.83 15.59 5.60
N ALA A 29 1.26 14.57 6.35
CA ALA A 29 2.29 13.64 5.88
C ALA A 29 1.87 12.94 4.59
N ALA A 30 0.61 12.48 4.50
CA ALA A 30 0.05 11.89 3.31
C ALA A 30 0.02 12.88 2.12
N ALA A 31 -0.39 14.13 2.36
CA ALA A 31 -0.38 15.18 1.34
C ALA A 31 1.03 15.48 0.82
N ILE A 32 2.04 15.47 1.70
CA ILE A 32 3.45 15.63 1.30
C ILE A 32 3.89 14.46 0.42
N VAL A 33 3.62 13.20 0.82
CA VAL A 33 3.96 12.01 0.00
C VAL A 33 3.29 12.06 -1.37
N VAL A 34 2.00 12.41 -1.41
CA VAL A 34 1.26 12.57 -2.66
C VAL A 34 1.85 13.73 -3.49
N GLY A 35 2.17 14.86 -2.88
CA GLY A 35 2.81 16.01 -3.54
C GLY A 35 4.17 15.66 -4.17
N ILE A 36 5.02 14.92 -3.43
CA ILE A 36 6.30 14.40 -3.95
C ILE A 36 6.05 13.46 -5.14
N SER A 37 5.04 12.61 -5.05
CA SER A 37 4.67 11.67 -6.12
C SER A 37 4.16 12.40 -7.37
N ILE A 38 3.33 13.43 -7.19
CA ILE A 38 2.84 14.30 -8.27
C ILE A 38 4.02 15.04 -8.92
N ALA A 39 4.94 15.59 -8.13
CA ALA A 39 6.11 16.27 -8.67
C ALA A 39 6.99 15.34 -9.53
N ARG A 40 7.16 14.07 -9.10
CA ARG A 40 7.85 13.05 -9.91
C ARG A 40 7.09 12.73 -11.20
N ALA A 41 5.77 12.54 -11.12
CA ALA A 41 4.92 12.26 -12.28
C ALA A 41 4.96 13.40 -13.30
N ALA A 42 4.84 14.65 -12.83
CA ALA A 42 4.89 15.85 -13.67
C ALA A 42 6.25 15.99 -14.38
N ARG A 43 7.36 15.73 -13.69
CA ARG A 43 8.71 15.81 -14.30
C ARG A 43 9.01 14.71 -15.30
N SER A 44 8.47 13.51 -15.11
CA SER A 44 8.70 12.37 -15.99
C SER A 44 7.66 12.26 -17.12
N GLY A 45 6.51 12.93 -16.98
CA GLY A 45 5.34 12.72 -17.86
C GLY A 45 4.58 11.41 -17.58
N GLU A 46 5.06 10.59 -16.64
CA GLU A 46 4.46 9.28 -16.33
C GLU A 46 3.44 9.38 -15.19
N TRP A 47 2.17 9.52 -15.55
CA TRP A 47 1.07 9.55 -14.58
C TRP A 47 0.51 8.18 -14.22
N GLY A 48 0.92 7.12 -14.94
CA GLY A 48 0.50 5.75 -14.65
C GLY A 48 -1.00 5.50 -14.74
N VAL A 49 -1.71 6.25 -15.59
CA VAL A 49 -3.14 6.08 -15.86
C VAL A 49 -3.38 5.78 -17.34
N ALA A 50 -2.50 4.97 -17.93
CA ALA A 50 -2.58 4.64 -19.36
C ALA A 50 -3.92 3.95 -19.66
N ARG A 51 -4.76 4.60 -20.47
CA ARG A 51 -6.10 4.11 -20.83
C ARG A 51 -6.03 2.76 -21.54
N SER A 52 -5.07 2.58 -22.44
CA SER A 52 -4.81 1.33 -23.16
C SER A 52 -4.45 0.17 -22.23
N ALA A 53 -3.88 0.45 -21.06
CA ALA A 53 -3.50 -0.57 -20.08
C ALA A 53 -4.62 -0.91 -19.08
N PHE A 54 -5.70 -0.12 -19.03
CA PHE A 54 -6.73 -0.23 -17.99
C PHE A 54 -7.35 -1.62 -17.93
N GLN A 55 -7.86 -2.16 -19.05
CA GLN A 55 -8.53 -3.46 -19.07
C GLN A 55 -7.58 -4.60 -18.67
N ARG A 56 -6.33 -4.56 -19.14
CA ARG A 56 -5.33 -5.58 -18.81
C ARG A 56 -4.95 -5.51 -17.33
N SER A 57 -4.71 -4.31 -16.80
CA SER A 57 -4.44 -4.08 -15.38
C SER A 57 -5.62 -4.56 -14.53
N LEU A 58 -6.86 -4.22 -14.92
CA LEU A 58 -8.07 -4.65 -14.21
C LEU A 58 -8.22 -6.16 -14.14
N ARG A 59 -8.03 -6.88 -15.25
CA ARG A 59 -8.12 -8.36 -15.24
C ARG A 59 -7.06 -8.98 -14.35
N LEU A 60 -5.80 -8.53 -14.47
CA LEU A 60 -4.70 -9.06 -13.66
C LEU A 60 -4.90 -8.75 -12.17
N ALA A 61 -5.30 -7.52 -11.86
CA ALA A 61 -5.60 -7.10 -10.50
C ALA A 61 -6.79 -7.85 -9.92
N ALA A 62 -7.85 -8.09 -10.70
CA ALA A 62 -9.03 -8.84 -10.25
C ALA A 62 -8.69 -10.30 -9.92
N VAL A 63 -7.91 -10.98 -10.78
CA VAL A 63 -7.45 -12.36 -10.51
C VAL A 63 -6.61 -12.42 -9.24
N PHE A 64 -5.63 -11.52 -9.10
CA PHE A 64 -4.82 -11.44 -7.90
C PHE A 64 -5.66 -11.15 -6.64
N THR A 65 -6.57 -10.17 -6.72
CA THR A 65 -7.44 -9.77 -5.61
C THR A 65 -8.33 -10.91 -5.17
N ALA A 66 -8.97 -11.62 -6.11
CA ALA A 66 -9.84 -12.74 -5.79
C ALA A 66 -9.07 -13.87 -5.09
N ALA A 67 -7.89 -14.22 -5.60
CA ALA A 67 -7.05 -15.26 -5.01
C ALA A 67 -6.55 -14.87 -3.60
N ALA A 68 -6.04 -13.64 -3.44
CA ALA A 68 -5.55 -13.15 -2.15
C ALA A 68 -6.69 -12.97 -1.14
N ALA A 69 -7.84 -12.44 -1.56
CA ALA A 69 -9.02 -12.31 -0.71
C ALA A 69 -9.51 -13.68 -0.22
N ALA A 70 -9.59 -14.68 -1.11
CA ALA A 70 -9.95 -16.04 -0.73
C ALA A 70 -8.96 -16.64 0.27
N ALA A 71 -7.65 -16.45 0.07
CA ALA A 71 -6.62 -16.92 0.99
C ALA A 71 -6.75 -16.27 2.38
N ILE A 72 -6.93 -14.95 2.45
CA ILE A 72 -7.11 -14.20 3.71
C ILE A 72 -8.40 -14.62 4.41
N ALA A 73 -9.50 -14.74 3.67
CA ALA A 73 -10.80 -15.19 4.17
C ALA A 73 -10.73 -16.60 4.77
N ILE A 74 -10.10 -17.54 4.07
CA ILE A 74 -9.89 -18.91 4.55
C ILE A 74 -9.00 -18.92 5.79
N ALA A 75 -7.92 -18.15 5.80
CA ALA A 75 -7.04 -18.04 6.97
C ALA A 75 -7.81 -17.52 8.18
N GLY A 76 -8.58 -16.43 8.02
CA GLY A 76 -9.43 -15.89 9.07
C GLY A 76 -10.46 -16.90 9.58
N TRP A 77 -11.04 -17.71 8.69
CA TRP A 77 -12.02 -18.73 9.07
C TRP A 77 -11.38 -19.85 9.89
N ARG A 78 -10.19 -20.31 9.47
CA ARG A 78 -9.40 -21.32 10.19
C ARG A 78 -8.94 -20.84 11.56
N LEU A 79 -8.64 -19.55 11.69
CA LEU A 79 -8.22 -18.92 12.96
C LEU A 79 -9.41 -18.52 13.84
N GLY A 80 -10.64 -18.56 13.33
CA GLY A 80 -11.83 -18.10 14.06
C GLY A 80 -11.84 -16.59 14.33
N THR A 81 -11.20 -15.79 13.47
CA THR A 81 -10.98 -14.34 13.68
C THR A 81 -11.94 -13.43 12.90
N TRP A 82 -12.91 -14.03 12.21
CA TRP A 82 -13.97 -13.26 11.54
C TRP A 82 -14.77 -12.47 12.56
N HIS A 83 -15.01 -11.21 12.23
CA HIS A 83 -15.77 -10.32 13.11
C HIS A 83 -16.53 -9.28 12.28
N ASP A 84 -17.60 -8.77 12.88
CA ASP A 84 -18.39 -7.71 12.26
C ASP A 84 -17.60 -6.40 12.22
N ARG A 85 -17.75 -5.67 11.10
CA ARG A 85 -17.17 -4.35 10.91
C ARG A 85 -18.30 -3.33 10.65
N PRO A 86 -18.92 -2.74 11.69
CA PRO A 86 -20.04 -1.82 11.50
C PRO A 86 -19.70 -0.60 10.64
N THR A 87 -18.42 -0.22 10.59
CA THR A 87 -17.90 0.91 9.80
C THR A 87 -17.51 0.55 8.37
N LEU A 88 -17.78 -0.68 7.89
CA LEU A 88 -17.25 -1.20 6.62
C LEU A 88 -17.53 -0.28 5.43
N ALA A 89 -18.73 0.30 5.33
CA ALA A 89 -19.08 1.20 4.24
C ALA A 89 -18.28 2.52 4.29
N ALA A 90 -18.11 3.10 5.49
CA ALA A 90 -17.30 4.30 5.67
C ALA A 90 -15.82 4.01 5.42
N ASP A 91 -15.33 2.86 5.91
CA ASP A 91 -13.97 2.38 5.68
C ASP A 91 -13.72 2.22 4.16
N ALA A 92 -14.66 1.66 3.41
CA ALA A 92 -14.53 1.49 1.96
C ALA A 92 -14.37 2.82 1.20
N VAL A 93 -15.12 3.85 1.60
CA VAL A 93 -15.04 5.20 0.99
C VAL A 93 -13.69 5.87 1.28
N LEU A 94 -13.18 5.73 2.51
CA LEU A 94 -11.91 6.33 2.92
C LEU A 94 -10.70 5.55 2.41
N LEU A 95 -10.82 4.23 2.30
CA LEU A 95 -9.73 3.35 1.87
C LEU A 95 -9.38 3.53 0.40
N LEU A 96 -10.34 3.86 -0.47
CA LEU A 96 -10.04 4.03 -1.88
C LEU A 96 -9.06 5.19 -2.17
N PRO A 97 -9.29 6.44 -1.72
CA PRO A 97 -8.32 7.52 -1.93
C PRO A 97 -7.00 7.26 -1.18
N TRP A 98 -7.06 6.64 0.00
CA TRP A 98 -5.86 6.22 0.74
C TRP A 98 -5.01 5.22 -0.03
N ALA A 99 -5.63 4.15 -0.55
CA ALA A 99 -5.01 3.12 -1.35
C ALA A 99 -4.47 3.69 -2.67
N LEU A 100 -5.19 4.62 -3.30
CA LEU A 100 -4.73 5.29 -4.50
C LEU A 100 -3.46 6.10 -4.26
N GLY A 101 -3.39 6.89 -3.17
CA GLY A 101 -2.19 7.64 -2.82
C GLY A 101 -0.98 6.74 -2.62
N GLN A 102 -1.15 5.63 -1.91
CA GLN A 102 -0.08 4.63 -1.70
C GLN A 102 0.33 3.92 -2.99
N GLN A 103 -0.62 3.50 -3.83
CA GLN A 103 -0.31 2.87 -5.12
C GLN A 103 0.37 3.85 -6.08
N PHE A 104 -0.01 5.13 -6.04
CA PHE A 104 0.65 6.16 -6.82
C PHE A 104 2.12 6.33 -6.39
N ALA A 105 2.39 6.42 -5.08
CA ALA A 105 3.76 6.45 -4.56
C ALA A 105 4.54 5.18 -4.93
N LEU A 106 3.97 3.99 -4.70
CA LEU A 106 4.61 2.70 -4.99
C LEU A 106 4.97 2.56 -6.47
N GLN A 107 3.99 2.75 -7.37
CA GLN A 107 4.19 2.42 -8.78
C GLN A 107 4.89 3.53 -9.57
N ILE A 108 4.62 4.79 -9.24
CA ILE A 108 5.18 5.92 -9.99
C ILE A 108 6.53 6.32 -9.43
N VAL A 109 6.73 6.25 -8.11
CA VAL A 109 7.98 6.68 -7.48
C VAL A 109 8.88 5.50 -7.19
N PHE A 110 8.51 4.62 -6.26
CA PHE A 110 9.39 3.56 -5.78
C PHE A 110 9.81 2.60 -6.89
N LEU A 111 8.85 2.07 -7.66
CA LEU A 111 9.14 1.14 -8.74
C LEU A 111 10.02 1.76 -9.82
N ARG A 112 9.72 2.99 -10.24
CA ARG A 112 10.47 3.62 -11.32
C ARG A 112 11.86 4.08 -10.89
N ASP A 113 12.01 4.64 -9.69
CA ASP A 113 13.32 4.95 -9.14
C ASP A 113 14.16 3.68 -8.98
N ALA A 114 13.56 2.58 -8.50
CA ALA A 114 14.25 1.30 -8.35
C ALA A 114 14.67 0.69 -9.70
N GLN A 115 13.79 0.72 -10.71
CA GLN A 115 14.11 0.25 -12.07
C GLN A 115 15.12 1.15 -12.80
N ALA A 116 15.30 2.40 -12.38
CA ALA A 116 16.30 3.30 -12.96
C ALA A 116 17.73 2.99 -12.47
N ILE A 117 17.88 2.43 -11.27
CA ILE A 117 19.18 2.09 -10.67
C ILE A 117 19.49 0.59 -10.68
N ALA A 118 18.49 -0.25 -10.93
CA ALA A 118 18.59 -1.70 -11.00
C ALA A 118 18.00 -2.22 -12.33
N SER A 119 17.87 -3.54 -12.48
CA SER A 119 17.15 -4.11 -13.63
C SER A 119 15.63 -3.97 -13.46
N ARG A 120 14.88 -4.13 -14.56
CA ARG A 120 13.41 -4.11 -14.55
C ARG A 120 12.81 -5.08 -13.51
N THR A 121 13.37 -6.30 -13.44
CA THR A 121 12.93 -7.34 -12.50
C THR A 121 13.43 -7.05 -11.08
N ALA A 122 14.72 -6.71 -10.90
CA ALA A 122 15.25 -6.39 -9.57
C ALA A 122 14.54 -5.18 -8.95
N GLY A 123 14.16 -4.19 -9.76
CA GLY A 123 13.42 -3.01 -9.33
C GLY A 123 12.05 -3.33 -8.71
N ILE A 124 11.38 -4.40 -9.16
CA ILE A 124 10.12 -4.87 -8.55
C ILE A 124 10.38 -5.33 -7.11
N PHE A 125 11.43 -6.13 -6.89
CA PHE A 125 11.80 -6.60 -5.55
C PHE A 125 12.25 -5.46 -4.64
N VAL A 126 13.06 -4.54 -5.15
CA VAL A 126 13.54 -3.37 -4.39
C VAL A 126 12.37 -2.47 -3.98
N ALA A 127 11.43 -2.19 -4.88
CA ALA A 127 10.26 -1.38 -4.58
C ALA A 127 9.34 -2.05 -3.55
N ALA A 128 9.09 -3.36 -3.70
CA ALA A 128 8.31 -4.13 -2.74
C ALA A 128 8.97 -4.18 -1.35
N ALA A 129 10.29 -4.39 -1.29
CA ALA A 129 11.05 -4.39 -0.05
C ALA A 129 11.03 -3.02 0.63
N ALA A 130 11.21 -1.93 -0.13
CA ALA A 130 11.11 -0.57 0.41
C ALA A 130 9.71 -0.28 0.97
N PHE A 131 8.66 -0.66 0.24
CA PHE A 131 7.28 -0.49 0.70
C PHE A 131 7.01 -1.30 1.97
N ALA A 132 7.44 -2.57 2.03
CA ALA A 132 7.30 -3.41 3.21
C ALA A 132 8.06 -2.85 4.43
N ALA A 133 9.27 -2.33 4.22
CA ALA A 133 10.08 -1.75 5.29
C ALA A 133 9.41 -0.55 5.95
N LEU A 134 8.63 0.25 5.20
CA LEU A 134 7.85 1.36 5.76
C LEU A 134 6.68 0.91 6.66
N HIS A 135 6.35 -0.38 6.67
CA HIS A 135 5.32 -0.95 7.53
C HIS A 135 5.89 -1.63 8.78
N LEU A 136 7.21 -1.60 8.97
CA LEU A 136 7.84 -2.04 10.21
C LEU A 136 7.42 -1.16 11.40
N PRO A 137 7.42 -1.70 12.63
CA PRO A 137 7.85 -3.05 13.02
C PRO A 137 6.72 -4.10 12.99
N ASN A 138 5.57 -3.82 12.37
CA ASN A 138 4.46 -4.76 12.30
C ASN A 138 4.77 -5.94 11.37
N PRO A 139 4.97 -7.17 11.89
CA PRO A 139 5.42 -8.30 11.07
C PRO A 139 4.35 -8.78 10.09
N PHE A 140 3.08 -8.77 10.51
CA PHE A 140 1.96 -9.10 9.63
C PHE A 140 1.91 -8.13 8.46
N LEU A 141 1.93 -6.82 8.76
CA LEU A 141 1.76 -5.81 7.73
C LEU A 141 2.97 -5.73 6.81
N ALA A 142 4.19 -5.85 7.32
CA ALA A 142 5.40 -5.91 6.50
C ALA A 142 5.39 -7.12 5.55
N ALA A 143 5.01 -8.31 6.02
CA ALA A 143 4.93 -9.50 5.17
C ALA A 143 3.81 -9.39 4.12
N ALA A 144 2.61 -8.98 4.52
CA ALA A 144 1.47 -8.84 3.64
C ALA A 144 1.74 -7.78 2.54
N THR A 145 2.28 -6.63 2.93
CA THR A 145 2.59 -5.55 1.99
C THR A 145 3.76 -5.89 1.07
N PHE A 146 4.75 -6.67 1.50
CA PHE A 146 5.80 -7.18 0.61
C PHE A 146 5.21 -8.05 -0.52
N VAL A 147 4.41 -9.06 -0.16
CA VAL A 147 3.80 -9.98 -1.12
C VAL A 147 2.87 -9.23 -2.07
N ALA A 148 2.03 -8.34 -1.54
CA ALA A 148 1.11 -7.56 -2.34
C ALA A 148 1.84 -6.57 -3.26
N ALA A 149 2.88 -5.88 -2.78
CA ALA A 149 3.67 -4.96 -3.58
C ALA A 149 4.43 -5.67 -4.71
N LEU A 150 4.96 -6.89 -4.47
CA LEU A 150 5.55 -7.71 -5.53
C LEU A 150 4.53 -7.96 -6.65
N ALA A 151 3.32 -8.42 -6.30
CA ALA A 151 2.27 -8.71 -7.26
C ALA A 151 1.81 -7.43 -8.00
N TRP A 152 1.49 -6.37 -7.27
CA TRP A 152 1.01 -5.13 -7.87
C TRP A 152 2.06 -4.46 -8.75
N SER A 153 3.33 -4.41 -8.33
CA SER A 153 4.39 -3.86 -9.16
C SER A 153 4.68 -4.72 -10.39
N ALA A 154 4.59 -6.04 -10.29
CA ALA A 154 4.68 -6.93 -11.45
C ALA A 154 3.49 -6.76 -12.42
N ILE A 155 2.28 -6.50 -11.92
CA ILE A 155 1.11 -6.19 -12.75
C ILE A 155 1.28 -4.83 -13.43
N TYR A 156 1.65 -3.81 -12.65
CA TYR A 156 1.83 -2.45 -13.13
C TYR A 156 2.92 -2.36 -14.21
N ASP A 157 4.03 -3.05 -14.00
CA ASP A 157 5.14 -3.12 -14.95
C ASP A 157 4.72 -3.71 -16.31
N ARG A 158 3.68 -4.56 -16.36
CA ARG A 158 3.09 -5.11 -17.59
C ARG A 158 1.91 -4.29 -18.14
N ALA A 159 1.20 -3.58 -17.27
CA ALA A 159 -0.01 -2.84 -17.58
C ALA A 159 -0.07 -1.57 -16.69
N PRO A 160 0.58 -0.46 -17.11
CA PRO A 160 0.82 0.71 -16.27
C PRO A 160 -0.44 1.57 -16.05
N ASN A 161 -1.37 1.04 -15.26
CA ASN A 161 -2.56 1.72 -14.80
C ASN A 161 -2.75 1.47 -13.29
N VAL A 162 -2.65 2.53 -12.48
CA VAL A 162 -2.71 2.46 -11.01
C VAL A 162 -4.14 2.27 -10.49
N LEU A 163 -5.18 2.65 -11.25
CA LEU A 163 -6.55 2.69 -10.74
C LEU A 163 -7.07 1.30 -10.33
N PRO A 164 -6.91 0.24 -11.15
CA PRO A 164 -7.30 -1.10 -10.71
C PRO A 164 -6.48 -1.65 -9.54
N LEU A 165 -5.22 -1.21 -9.40
CA LEU A 165 -4.36 -1.62 -8.28
C LEU A 165 -4.78 -0.93 -6.98
N ALA A 166 -5.22 0.32 -7.04
CA ALA A 166 -5.80 1.04 -5.91
C ALA A 166 -7.09 0.39 -5.43
N LEU A 167 -7.96 -0.02 -6.35
CA LEU A 167 -9.17 -0.78 -6.02
C LEU A 167 -8.82 -2.15 -5.40
N SER A 168 -7.88 -2.89 -6.01
CA SER A 168 -7.36 -4.14 -5.47
C SER A 168 -6.87 -3.99 -4.02
N HIS A 169 -6.06 -2.97 -3.77
CA HIS A 169 -5.55 -2.64 -2.44
C HIS A 169 -6.69 -2.34 -1.47
N ALA A 170 -7.62 -1.44 -1.80
CA ALA A 170 -8.75 -1.12 -0.92
C ALA A 170 -9.58 -2.36 -0.57
N VAL A 171 -9.88 -3.21 -1.55
CA VAL A 171 -10.62 -4.47 -1.34
C VAL A 171 -9.85 -5.42 -0.41
N LEU A 172 -8.55 -5.64 -0.64
CA LEU A 172 -7.77 -6.53 0.22
C LEU A 172 -7.67 -6.00 1.64
N THR A 173 -7.55 -4.69 1.84
CA THR A 173 -7.58 -4.08 3.18
C THR A 173 -8.92 -4.31 3.87
N LEU A 174 -10.05 -4.17 3.16
CA LEU A 174 -11.38 -4.48 3.72
C LEU A 174 -11.50 -5.95 4.11
N VAL A 175 -10.98 -6.87 3.28
CA VAL A 175 -11.00 -8.31 3.60
C VAL A 175 -10.16 -8.59 4.86
N VAL A 176 -8.98 -7.98 4.99
CA VAL A 176 -8.17 -8.06 6.22
C VAL A 176 -8.95 -7.55 7.43
N LEU A 177 -9.60 -6.40 7.32
CA LEU A 177 -10.37 -5.77 8.40
C LEU A 177 -11.59 -6.57 8.85
N VAL A 178 -12.09 -7.52 8.05
CA VAL A 178 -13.24 -8.36 8.40
C VAL A 178 -12.81 -9.76 8.82
N ALA A 179 -11.84 -10.35 8.13
CA ALA A 179 -11.46 -11.74 8.32
C ALA A 179 -10.43 -11.95 9.45
N LEU A 180 -9.60 -10.96 9.76
CA LEU A 180 -8.48 -11.10 10.69
C LEU A 180 -8.62 -10.15 11.89
N SER A 181 -8.36 -10.65 13.09
CA SER A 181 -8.50 -9.87 14.32
C SER A 181 -7.40 -8.81 14.48
N ASP A 182 -7.65 -7.84 15.36
CA ASP A 182 -6.70 -6.80 15.73
C ASP A 182 -5.37 -7.36 16.25
N ASP A 183 -5.41 -8.48 16.97
CA ASP A 183 -4.20 -9.16 17.49
C ASP A 183 -3.35 -9.76 16.37
N VAL A 184 -3.97 -10.33 15.35
CA VAL A 184 -3.26 -10.88 14.18
C VAL A 184 -2.67 -9.76 13.33
N THR A 185 -3.43 -8.68 13.14
CA THR A 185 -3.07 -7.60 12.21
C THR A 185 -2.16 -6.53 12.85
N GLY A 186 -1.95 -6.58 14.17
CA GLY A 186 -1.31 -5.50 14.91
C GLY A 186 -2.05 -4.17 14.75
N ARG A 187 -3.39 -4.23 14.66
CA ARG A 187 -4.29 -3.10 14.39
C ARG A 187 -3.90 -2.26 13.15
N LEU A 188 -3.19 -2.87 12.20
CA LEU A 188 -2.59 -2.20 11.03
C LEU A 188 -1.73 -0.97 11.42
N ARG A 189 -1.14 -0.98 12.62
CA ARG A 189 -0.24 0.07 13.09
C ARG A 189 1.17 -0.15 12.56
N VAL A 190 1.92 0.94 12.46
CA VAL A 190 3.32 0.99 11.99
C VAL A 190 4.11 1.97 12.86
N GLY A 191 5.44 1.89 12.80
CA GLY A 191 6.32 2.76 13.57
C GLY A 191 6.08 2.67 15.08
N ALA A 192 6.22 3.80 15.77
CA ALA A 192 6.05 3.88 17.21
C ALA A 192 4.63 3.49 17.66
N ALA A 193 3.60 3.80 16.86
CA ALA A 193 2.21 3.45 17.18
C ALA A 193 1.94 1.94 17.22
N TYR A 194 2.79 1.10 16.62
CA TYR A 194 2.73 -0.35 16.79
C TYR A 194 3.39 -0.78 18.10
N LEU A 195 4.51 -0.16 18.48
CA LEU A 195 5.22 -0.47 19.71
C LEU A 195 4.38 -0.11 20.96
N ASP A 196 3.55 0.93 20.87
CA ASP A 196 2.63 1.34 21.93
C ASP A 196 1.42 0.41 22.12
N LEU A 197 1.28 -0.65 21.32
CA LEU A 197 0.21 -1.65 21.51
C LEU A 197 0.49 -2.59 22.70
N HIS A 198 1.71 -2.58 23.25
CA HIS A 198 2.19 -3.46 24.32
C HIS A 198 2.63 -2.67 25.54
#